data_AF-A0A2A2RD73-F1
#
_entry.id   AF-A0A2A2RD73-F1
#
_cell.length_a   1.000
_cell.length_b   1.000
_cell.length_c   1.000
_cell.angle_alpha   90.00
_cell.angle_beta   90.00
_cell.angle_gamma   90.00
#
_symmetry.space_group_name_H-M   'P 1'
#
loop_
_entity.id
_entity.type
_entity.pdbx_description
1 polymer ?
#
loop_
_entity_poly.entity_id
_entity_poly.type
_entity_poly.pdbx_seq_one_letter_code
_entity_poly.pdbx_strand_id
1 'polypeptide(L)' 'MKPRLLALATLTVALAALAPGAGLPATTAVHVEASTQSAVATYLKAGEEPRPAPGATAPAGWLAVELPGPFEVYVENKDL' A
#
# COMPACT_ATOMS: atom_id res chain seq x y z
N MET A 1 -26.95 33.28 20.87
CA MET A 1 -25.83 32.50 21.44
C MET A 1 -25.52 31.36 20.47
N LYS A 2 -24.28 31.26 19.96
CA LYS A 2 -23.68 30.07 19.28
C LYS A 2 -23.13 29.14 20.40
N PRO A 3 -22.89 27.82 20.22
CA PRO A 3 -22.47 27.11 18.99
C PRO A 3 -23.26 25.80 18.69
N ARG A 4 -23.57 25.49 17.42
CA ARG A 4 -22.85 24.55 16.55
C ARG A 4 -22.48 23.22 17.23
N LEU A 5 -23.39 22.25 17.15
CA LEU A 5 -23.14 20.84 17.48
C LEU A 5 -22.33 20.20 16.35
N LEU A 6 -21.05 19.95 16.64
CA LEU A 6 -20.14 19.05 15.91
C LEU A 6 -20.81 17.66 15.81
N ALA A 7 -20.98 17.04 14.64
CA ALA A 7 -19.95 16.48 13.77
C ALA A 7 -19.03 15.47 14.50
N LEU A 8 -19.48 14.23 14.68
CA LEU A 8 -18.70 13.03 15.06
C LEU A 8 -19.69 11.85 14.98
N ALA A 9 -19.49 10.71 14.32
CA ALA A 9 -18.29 10.06 13.89
C ALA A 9 -18.65 9.09 12.73
N THR A 10 -18.06 9.29 11.56
CA THR A 10 -18.01 8.26 10.52
C THR A 10 -16.91 7.28 10.88
N LEU A 11 -17.26 6.20 11.58
CA LEU A 11 -16.38 5.07 11.84
C LEU A 11 -16.30 4.21 10.57
N THR A 12 -15.47 4.61 9.61
CA THR A 12 -15.11 3.76 8.46
C THR A 12 -14.06 2.75 8.91
N VAL A 13 -14.51 1.56 9.32
CA VAL A 13 -13.62 0.39 9.45
C VAL A 13 -13.28 -0.07 8.03
N ALA A 14 -12.17 0.42 7.49
CA ALA A 14 -11.54 -0.14 6.31
C ALA A 14 -10.65 -1.32 6.75
N LEU A 15 -11.28 -2.47 6.99
CA LEU A 15 -10.54 -3.73 7.10
C LEU A 15 -10.30 -4.24 5.68
N ALA A 16 -9.23 -3.75 5.05
CA ALA A 16 -8.72 -4.36 3.84
C ALA A 16 -8.21 -5.75 4.21
N ALA A 17 -8.95 -6.78 3.81
CA ALA A 17 -8.54 -8.16 3.92
C ALA A 17 -7.22 -8.35 3.16
N LEU A 18 -6.14 -8.55 3.91
CA LEU A 18 -4.89 -9.09 3.38
C LEU A 18 -5.19 -10.50 2.88
N ALA A 19 -5.36 -10.64 1.56
CA ALA A 19 -5.39 -11.94 0.92
C ALA A 19 -4.01 -12.59 1.11
N PRO A 20 -3.93 -13.86 1.55
CA PRO A 20 -2.67 -14.53 1.78
C PRO A 20 -2.02 -14.92 0.43
N GLY A 21 -0.79 -14.45 0.23
CA GLY A 21 0.28 -15.16 -0.48
C GLY A 21 0.01 -15.70 -1.89
N ALA A 22 -0.56 -14.88 -2.78
CA ALA A 22 -0.37 -15.10 -4.21
C ALA A 22 0.93 -14.40 -4.61
N GLY A 23 1.95 -15.17 -5.01
CA GLY A 23 3.15 -14.58 -5.62
C GLY A 23 2.75 -13.76 -6.85
N LEU A 24 3.50 -12.70 -7.13
CA LEU A 24 3.15 -11.72 -8.16
C LEU A 24 2.86 -12.40 -9.51
N PRO A 25 1.73 -12.13 -10.17
CA PRO A 25 1.41 -12.73 -11.46
C PRO A 25 2.38 -12.29 -12.58
N ALA A 26 3.03 -11.14 -12.42
CA ALA A 26 4.01 -10.59 -13.35
C ALA A 26 5.12 -9.82 -12.60
N THR A 27 6.19 -9.45 -13.30
CA THR A 27 7.21 -8.57 -12.74
C THR A 27 6.62 -7.18 -12.53
N THR A 28 6.73 -6.67 -11.32
CA THR A 28 6.03 -5.48 -10.85
C THR A 28 7.00 -4.40 -10.41
N ALA A 29 6.73 -3.17 -10.82
CA ALA A 29 7.50 -2.01 -10.38
C ALA A 29 7.17 -1.66 -8.94
N VAL A 30 8.21 -1.38 -8.17
CA VAL A 30 8.12 -0.89 -6.80
C VAL A 30 8.47 0.58 -6.82
N HIS A 31 7.58 1.43 -6.34
CA HIS A 31 7.69 2.88 -6.40
C HIS A 31 8.11 3.46 -5.04
N VAL A 32 8.85 4.57 -5.05
CA VAL A 32 9.25 5.27 -3.81
C VAL A 32 8.05 5.95 -3.14
N GLU A 33 7.00 6.26 -3.90
CA GLU A 33 5.73 6.79 -3.42
C GLU A 33 4.56 6.03 -4.07
N ALA A 34 3.39 6.04 -3.43
CA ALA A 34 2.15 5.46 -3.95
C ALA A 34 1.55 6.30 -5.11
N SER A 35 2.30 6.46 -6.20
CA SER A 35 1.92 7.21 -7.40
C SER A 35 2.56 6.60 -8.64
N THR A 36 1.78 6.49 -9.72
CA THR A 36 2.25 6.00 -11.04
C THR A 36 3.28 6.93 -11.70
N GLN A 37 3.40 8.16 -11.21
CA GLN A 37 4.40 9.13 -11.65
C GLN A 37 5.68 9.10 -10.80
N SER A 38 5.68 8.32 -9.70
CA SER A 38 6.82 8.22 -8.80
C SER A 38 7.95 7.39 -9.41
N ALA A 39 9.18 7.70 -9.02
CA ALA A 39 10.36 6.95 -9.43
C ALA A 39 10.26 5.49 -8.98
N VAL A 40 10.72 4.59 -9.84
CA VAL A 40 10.81 3.16 -9.53
C VAL A 40 12.03 2.94 -8.64
N ALA A 41 11.80 2.49 -7.41
CA ALA A 41 12.83 2.11 -6.45
C ALA A 41 13.50 0.79 -6.85
N THR A 42 12.70 -0.20 -7.25
CA THR A 42 13.16 -1.53 -7.69
C THR A 42 12.05 -2.27 -8.44
N TYR A 43 12.30 -3.53 -8.80
CA TYR A 43 11.30 -4.42 -9.38
C TYR A 43 11.23 -5.71 -8.56
N LEU A 44 10.01 -6.15 -8.25
CA LEU A 44 9.75 -7.49 -7.73
C LEU A 44 9.43 -8.41 -8.90
N LYS A 45 10.00 -9.60 -8.91
CA LYS A 45 9.82 -10.55 -10.02
C LYS A 45 8.48 -11.28 -9.90
N ALA A 46 7.96 -11.72 -11.05
CA ALA A 46 6.84 -12.66 -11.06
C ALA A 46 7.15 -13.88 -10.17
N GLY A 47 6.17 -14.28 -9.35
CA GLY A 47 6.30 -15.34 -8.36
C GLY A 47 6.99 -14.95 -7.05
N GLU A 48 7.55 -13.74 -6.93
CA GLU A 48 7.97 -13.21 -5.63
C GLU A 48 6.74 -12.77 -4.83
N GLU A 49 6.78 -12.99 -3.52
CA GLU A 49 5.69 -12.60 -2.62
C GLU A 49 6.03 -11.27 -1.94
N PRO A 50 5.29 -10.18 -2.23
CA PRO A 50 5.53 -8.88 -1.63
C PRO A 50 5.14 -8.94 -0.16
N ARG A 51 6.12 -8.64 0.72
CA ARG A 51 5.88 -8.60 2.17
C ARG A 51 5.32 -7.24 2.55
N PRO A 52 4.11 -7.15 3.11
CA PRO A 52 3.58 -5.87 3.59
C PRO A 52 4.48 -5.28 4.67
N ALA A 53 4.83 -4.00 4.54
CA ALA A 53 5.61 -3.30 5.57
C ALA A 53 4.78 -3.13 6.85
N PRO A 54 5.22 -3.67 8.00
CA PRO A 54 4.44 -3.62 9.23
C PRO A 54 4.32 -2.19 9.75
N GLY A 55 3.08 -1.72 9.95
CA GLY A 55 2.80 -0.37 10.43
C GLY A 55 2.86 0.72 9.34
N ALA A 56 3.15 0.36 8.09
CA ALA A 56 3.06 1.27 6.95
C ALA A 56 1.60 1.47 6.52
N THR A 57 1.28 2.69 6.07
CA THR A 57 -0.06 3.01 5.55
C THR A 57 0.05 3.37 4.08
N ALA A 58 -0.61 2.58 3.22
CA ALA A 58 -0.68 2.86 1.80
C ALA A 58 -2.05 3.45 1.42
N PRO A 59 -2.10 4.36 0.43
CA PRO A 59 -3.35 4.78 -0.21
C PRO A 59 -4.11 3.59 -0.83
N ALA A 60 -5.42 3.77 -1.03
CA ALA A 60 -6.22 2.75 -1.69
C ALA A 60 -5.68 2.43 -3.10
N GLY A 61 -5.56 1.14 -3.41
CA GLY A 61 -4.97 0.68 -4.67
C GLY A 61 -3.46 0.49 -4.62
N TRP A 62 -2.82 0.73 -3.46
CA TRP A 62 -1.41 0.50 -3.24
C TRP A 62 -1.17 -0.40 -2.03
N LEU A 63 -0.04 -1.09 -2.06
CA LEU A 63 0.50 -1.88 -0.97
C LEU A 63 1.87 -1.34 -0.61
N ALA A 64 2.06 -0.96 0.66
CA ALA A 64 3.39 -0.67 1.18
C ALA A 64 4.14 -1.98 1.41
N VAL A 65 5.30 -2.14 0.80
CA VAL A 65 6.12 -3.35 0.83
C VAL A 65 7.38 -3.11 1.64
N GLU A 66 7.78 -4.10 2.44
CA GLU A 66 9.02 -4.10 3.18
C GLU A 66 10.20 -4.37 2.22
N LEU A 67 11.13 -3.43 2.16
CA LEU A 67 12.39 -3.57 1.42
C LEU A 67 13.57 -3.47 2.40
N PRO A 68 14.64 -4.28 2.27
CA PRO A 68 15.81 -4.12 3.12
C PRO A 68 16.38 -2.70 3.06
N GLY A 69 16.46 -2.03 4.21
CA GLY A 69 16.94 -0.66 4.34
C GLY A 69 15.87 0.29 4.92
N PRO A 70 16.18 1.59 5.05
CA PRO A 70 15.25 2.58 5.59
C PRO A 70 14.23 3.07 4.54
N PHE A 71 13.76 2.17 3.67
CA PHE A 71 12.92 2.51 2.53
C PHE A 71 11.50 2.03 2.75
N GLU A 72 10.55 2.95 2.67
CA GLU A 72 9.12 2.64 2.51
C GLU A 72 8.81 2.73 1.02
N VAL A 73 8.33 1.63 0.46
CA VAL A 73 8.09 1.53 -0.98
C VAL A 73 6.72 0.92 -1.26
N TYR A 74 6.19 1.19 -2.44
CA TYR A 74 4.80 0.93 -2.77
C TYR A 74 4.67 0.14 -4.07
N VAL A 75 3.73 -0.79 -4.08
CA VAL A 75 3.34 -1.59 -5.25
C VAL A 75 1.87 -1.33 -5.54
N GLU A 76 1.48 -1.25 -6.81
CA GLU A 76 0.06 -1.13 -7.16
C GLU A 76 -0.67 -2.47 -6.96
N ASN A 77 -1.83 -2.42 -6.32
CA ASN A 77 -2.65 -3.61 -6.06
C ASN A 77 -3.15 -4.31 -7.33
N LYS A 78 -3.17 -3.62 -8.48
CA LYS A 78 -3.52 -4.24 -9.77
C LYS A 78 -2.48 -5.25 -10.24
N ASP A 79 -1.26 -5.15 -9.71
CA ASP A 79 -0.12 -5.98 -10.08
C ASP A 79 0.13 -7.09 -9.04
N LEU A 80 -0.74 -7.21 -8.03
CA LEU A 80 -0.74 -8.23 -6.97
C LEU A 80 -1.70 -9.38 -7.31
#